data_AF-F0RGH0-F1
#
_entry.id   AF-F0RGH0-F1
#
_cell.length_a   1.000
_cell.length_b   1.000
_cell.length_c   1.000
_cell.angle_alpha   90.00
_cell.angle_beta   90.00
_cell.angle_gamma   90.00
#
_symmetry.space_group_name_H-M   'P 1'
#
loop_
_entity.id
_entity.type
_entity.pdbx_description
1 polymer ?
#
loop_
_entity_poly.entity_id
_entity_poly.type
_entity_poly.pdbx_seq_one_letter_code
_entity_poly.pdbx_strand_id
1 'polypeptide(L)'
;MQQFIINTKATYIKNILLTDSKVRLSDEDYKTLEAFNIELDSDKKGLLNTQHTFEYTAIQKIVPFKEDLGFQVFFTEKGKNEKAYLDFKTDEEYQSILNTLVSKTNFSKNKVQKKTKAWIKPSLYSLVAALLTFALYDSALKLEAGENVTVSGSRRGLKRILLSISESLGATNSLILGSLITLVFIFFAFKAYKKSVIDQEVYN
;
A
#
# COMPACT_ATOMS: atom_id res chain seq x y z
N MET A 1 16.04 25.84 19.29
CA MET A 1 14.83 25.79 18.44
C MET A 1 13.89 24.72 18.99
N GLN A 2 12.62 25.08 19.17
CA GLN A 2 11.59 24.16 19.64
C GLN A 2 10.33 24.35 18.80
N GLN A 3 9.83 23.28 18.20
CA GLN A 3 8.63 23.28 17.38
C GLN A 3 7.71 22.15 17.83
N PHE A 4 6.50 22.50 18.24
CA PHE A 4 5.49 21.56 18.70
C PHE A 4 4.26 21.64 17.81
N ILE A 5 3.85 20.49 17.27
CA ILE A 5 2.69 20.38 16.37
C ILE A 5 1.72 19.38 16.96
N ILE A 6 0.44 19.75 16.91
CA ILE A 6 -0.68 18.89 17.25
C ILE A 6 -1.60 18.73 16.04
N ASN A 7 -1.65 17.52 15.50
CA ASN A 7 -2.61 17.10 14.50
C ASN A 7 -3.53 16.02 15.07
N THR A 8 -4.62 16.42 15.71
CA THR A 8 -5.61 15.49 16.29
C THR A 8 -6.34 14.64 15.25
N LYS A 9 -6.29 15.04 13.97
CA LYS A 9 -6.84 14.28 12.84
C LYS A 9 -5.82 13.37 12.18
N ALA A 10 -4.60 13.31 12.72
CA ALA A 10 -3.55 12.47 12.17
C ALA A 10 -3.93 11.00 12.21
N THR A 11 -3.44 10.25 11.21
CA THR A 11 -3.79 8.83 11.10
C THR A 11 -3.11 8.01 12.19
N TYR A 12 -1.88 8.39 12.57
CA TYR A 12 -1.08 7.63 13.54
C TYR A 12 -0.50 8.53 14.64
N ILE A 13 0.32 9.52 14.29
CA ILE A 13 1.02 10.36 15.28
C ILE A 13 0.35 11.73 15.37
N LYS A 14 -0.22 12.05 16.53
CA LYS A 14 -0.94 13.31 16.76
C LYS A 14 -0.05 14.42 17.28
N ASN A 15 0.98 14.08 18.07
CA ASN A 15 1.87 15.04 18.71
C ASN A 15 3.30 14.85 18.22
N ILE A 16 3.90 15.95 17.76
CA ILE A 16 5.26 15.98 17.23
C ILE A 16 6.00 17.13 17.91
N LEU A 17 7.08 16.82 18.63
CA LEU A 17 7.98 17.81 19.22
C LEU A 17 9.38 17.66 18.64
N LEU A 18 9.87 18.72 18.00
CA LEU A 18 11.26 18.85 17.58
C LEU A 18 11.97 19.80 18.53
N THR A 19 13.07 19.36 19.13
CA THR A 19 13.97 20.20 19.92
C THR A 19 15.31 20.34 19.23
N ASP A 20 16.29 20.98 19.86
CA ASP A 20 17.62 21.13 19.27
C ASP A 20 18.37 19.81 19.05
N SER A 21 18.11 18.80 19.89
CA SER A 21 18.83 17.52 19.90
C SER A 21 17.98 16.29 19.57
N LYS A 22 16.66 16.33 19.82
CA LYS A 22 15.80 15.16 19.71
C LYS A 22 14.46 15.44 19.06
N VAL A 23 13.85 14.37 18.57
CA VAL A 23 12.47 14.29 18.09
C VAL A 23 11.69 13.43 19.07
N ARG A 24 10.50 13.89 19.47
CA ARG A 24 9.56 13.15 20.31
C ARG A 24 8.21 13.08 19.64
N LEU A 25 7.60 11.90 19.65
CA LEU A 25 6.36 11.61 18.95
C LEU A 25 5.37 10.89 19.87
N SER A 26 4.07 11.13 19.71
CA SER A 26 3.03 10.32 20.32
C SER A 26 1.71 10.31 19.53
N ASP A 27 0.98 9.20 19.61
CA ASP A 27 -0.35 8.99 19.05
C ASP A 27 -1.50 9.49 19.95
N GLU A 28 -1.22 9.78 21.22
CA GLU A 28 -2.19 10.37 22.15
C GLU A 28 -2.37 11.87 21.89
N ASP A 29 -3.52 12.45 22.29
CA ASP A 29 -3.81 13.89 22.19
C ASP A 29 -3.63 14.59 23.55
N TYR A 30 -2.43 15.11 23.81
CA TYR A 30 -2.13 15.80 25.06
C TYR A 30 -2.61 17.25 25.12
N LYS A 31 -3.07 17.82 23.99
CA LYS A 31 -3.54 19.22 23.83
C LYS A 31 -2.51 20.32 24.12
N THR A 32 -1.55 20.09 25.02
CA THR A 32 -0.56 21.07 25.47
C THR A 32 0.83 20.45 25.50
N LEU A 33 1.84 21.29 25.30
CA LEU A 33 3.25 20.91 25.35
C LEU A 33 3.66 20.43 26.75
N GLU A 34 3.11 21.04 27.80
CA GLU A 34 3.41 20.66 29.19
C GLU A 34 2.94 19.25 29.50
N ALA A 35 1.68 18.92 29.18
CA ALA A 35 1.14 17.58 29.36
C ALA A 35 1.90 16.53 28.53
N PHE A 36 2.28 16.87 27.30
CA PHE A 36 3.10 16.01 26.44
C PHE A 36 4.47 15.70 27.06
N ASN A 37 5.17 16.73 27.57
CA ASN A 37 6.48 16.51 28.19
C ASN A 37 6.36 15.71 29.49
N ILE A 38 5.40 16.04 30.37
CA ILE A 38 5.18 15.32 31.62
C ILE A 38 4.99 13.81 31.36
N GLU A 39 4.16 13.44 30.38
CA GLU A 39 3.89 12.03 30.11
C GLU A 39 5.10 11.33 29.51
N LEU A 40 5.75 11.92 28.48
CA LEU A 40 6.89 11.26 27.82
C LEU A 40 8.18 11.29 28.68
N ASP A 41 8.26 12.14 29.70
CA ASP A 41 9.32 12.11 30.72
C ASP A 41 8.98 11.12 31.85
N SER A 42 7.74 10.68 31.95
CA SER A 42 7.33 9.62 32.87
C SER A 42 7.71 8.25 32.31
N ASP A 43 8.26 7.37 33.14
CA ASP A 43 8.51 5.96 32.76
C ASP A 43 7.21 5.14 32.61
N LYS A 44 6.04 5.78 32.75
CA LYS A 44 4.73 5.14 32.64
C LYS A 44 4.23 5.23 31.20
N LYS A 45 4.65 4.28 30.36
CA LYS A 45 3.97 4.09 29.07
C LYS A 45 2.56 3.56 29.32
N GLY A 46 1.54 4.38 29.02
CA GLY A 46 0.16 3.90 28.90
C GLY A 46 0.09 2.70 27.94
N LEU A 47 -0.75 1.71 28.25
CA LEU A 47 -0.81 0.40 27.59
C LEU A 47 -1.07 0.45 26.06
N LEU A 48 -1.56 1.58 25.56
CA LEU A 48 -1.91 1.82 24.16
C LEU A 48 -1.23 3.06 23.55
N ASN A 49 -0.24 3.62 24.24
CA ASN A 49 0.39 4.88 23.85
C ASN A 49 1.69 4.62 23.09
N THR A 50 1.66 4.87 21.79
CA THR A 50 2.84 4.78 20.92
C THR A 50 3.68 6.03 21.11
N GLN A 51 4.72 5.93 21.93
CA GLN A 51 5.67 7.02 22.18
C GLN A 51 7.04 6.67 21.62
N HIS A 52 7.62 7.61 20.89
CA HIS A 52 8.99 7.54 20.40
C HIS A 52 9.81 8.75 20.87
N THR A 53 11.04 8.53 21.29
CA THR A 53 12.02 9.59 21.55
C THR A 53 13.36 9.16 20.99
N PHE A 54 13.88 9.92 20.03
CA PHE A 54 15.13 9.62 19.34
C PHE A 54 15.88 10.89 18.96
N GLU A 55 17.20 10.78 18.85
CA GLU A 55 18.07 11.86 18.37
C GLU A 55 18.04 11.96 16.85
N TYR A 56 18.39 13.12 16.30
CA TYR A 56 18.50 13.29 14.84
C TYR A 56 19.51 12.33 14.20
N THR A 57 20.60 12.03 14.92
CA THR A 57 21.64 11.06 14.52
C THR A 57 21.11 9.62 14.40
N ALA A 58 20.00 9.32 15.07
CA ALA A 58 19.37 8.01 15.02
C ALA A 58 18.41 7.84 13.83
N ILE A 59 18.10 8.92 13.11
CA ILE A 59 17.31 8.85 11.87
C ILE A 59 18.17 8.18 10.80
N GLN A 60 17.59 7.19 10.13
CA GLN A 60 18.25 6.42 9.07
C GLN A 60 17.76 6.82 7.68
N LYS A 61 16.49 7.22 7.57
CA LYS A 61 15.83 7.48 6.29
C LYS A 61 14.56 8.28 6.48
N ILE A 62 14.27 9.20 5.56
CA ILE A 62 12.98 9.90 5.47
C ILE A 62 12.37 9.66 4.10
N VAL A 63 11.09 9.32 4.06
CA VAL A 63 10.35 9.02 2.83
C VAL A 63 9.15 9.95 2.71
N PRO A 64 9.22 11.01 1.89
CA PRO A 64 8.11 11.93 1.67
C PRO A 64 6.95 11.32 0.86
N PHE A 65 5.74 11.70 1.25
CA PHE A 65 4.47 11.44 0.56
C PHE A 65 3.75 12.78 0.39
N LYS A 66 4.20 13.57 -0.59
CA LYS A 66 3.76 14.96 -0.79
C LYS A 66 2.24 15.10 -1.00
N GLU A 67 1.63 14.16 -1.72
CA GLU A 67 0.17 14.17 -1.97
C GLU A 67 -0.64 13.97 -0.69
N ASP A 68 -0.09 13.24 0.29
CA ASP A 68 -0.73 12.96 1.56
C ASP A 68 -0.38 13.99 2.65
N LEU A 69 0.40 15.03 2.31
CA LEU A 69 1.00 15.97 3.28
C LEU A 69 1.66 15.24 4.46
N GLY A 70 2.42 14.18 4.16
CA GLY A 70 3.03 13.35 5.19
C GLY A 70 4.35 12.73 4.76
N PHE A 71 5.11 12.22 5.73
CA PHE A 71 6.34 11.49 5.46
C PHE A 71 6.57 10.40 6.50
N GLN A 72 7.27 9.35 6.08
CA GLN A 72 7.69 8.27 6.96
C GLN A 72 9.15 8.45 7.39
N VAL A 73 9.39 8.46 8.69
CA VAL A 73 10.73 8.53 9.29
C VAL A 73 11.10 7.14 9.78
N PHE A 74 12.28 6.65 9.39
CA PHE A 74 12.89 5.43 9.88
C PHE A 74 14.04 5.80 10.81
N PHE A 75 14.08 5.22 12.01
CA PHE A 75 15.05 5.57 13.04
C PHE A 75 15.39 4.38 13.91
N THR A 76 16.49 4.46 14.66
CA THR A 76 16.83 3.49 15.71
C THR A 76 16.40 4.02 17.07
N GLU A 77 15.64 3.23 17.82
CA GLU A 77 15.29 3.54 19.22
C GLU A 77 15.55 2.30 20.07
N LYS A 78 16.30 2.47 21.17
CA LYS A 78 16.69 1.36 22.08
C LYS A 78 17.26 0.14 21.33
N GLY A 79 18.07 0.39 20.29
CA GLY A 79 18.72 -0.64 19.48
C GLY A 79 17.81 -1.35 18.46
N LYS A 80 16.56 -0.92 18.29
CA LYS A 80 15.61 -1.48 17.32
C LYS A 80 15.32 -0.48 16.20
N ASN A 81 15.17 -0.99 14.98
CA ASN A 81 14.71 -0.19 13.85
C ASN A 81 13.20 0.02 13.95
N GLU A 82 12.81 1.28 14.12
CA GLU A 82 11.43 1.72 14.23
C GLU A 82 11.08 2.64 13.06
N LYS A 83 9.79 2.89 12.90
CA LYS A 83 9.29 3.83 11.89
C LYS A 83 8.03 4.52 12.38
N ALA A 84 7.91 5.80 12.06
CA ALA A 84 6.71 6.59 12.34
C ALA A 84 6.26 7.29 11.05
N TYR A 85 4.95 7.34 10.83
CA TYR A 85 4.35 8.14 9.78
C TYR A 85 3.81 9.43 10.40
N LEU A 86 4.27 10.56 9.88
CA LEU A 86 3.89 11.89 10.32
C LEU A 86 3.07 12.52 9.21
N ASP A 87 1.85 12.95 9.51
CA ASP A 87 0.98 13.67 8.59
C ASP A 87 0.55 15.02 9.17
N PHE A 88 0.40 16.00 8.29
CA PHE A 88 0.29 17.41 8.63
C PHE A 88 -0.99 18.00 8.07
N LYS A 89 -1.49 19.06 8.71
CA LYS A 89 -2.74 19.71 8.28
C LYS A 89 -2.52 20.60 7.06
N THR A 90 -1.33 21.18 6.94
CA THR A 90 -0.99 22.16 5.91
C THR A 90 0.32 21.79 5.21
N ASP A 91 0.47 22.22 3.96
CA ASP A 91 1.74 22.07 3.23
C ASP A 91 2.86 22.84 3.94
N GLU A 92 2.57 23.98 4.57
CA GLU A 92 3.55 24.75 5.34
C GLU A 92 4.14 23.95 6.51
N GLU A 93 3.31 23.29 7.32
CA GLU A 93 3.76 22.41 8.40
C GLU A 93 4.62 21.26 7.86
N TYR A 94 4.13 20.61 6.80
CA TYR A 94 4.82 19.52 6.13
C TYR A 94 6.22 19.93 5.65
N GLN A 95 6.33 21.05 4.91
CA GLN A 95 7.62 21.55 4.41
C GLN A 95 8.53 22.00 5.55
N SER A 96 7.98 22.71 6.54
CA SER A 96 8.75 23.22 7.70
C SER A 96 9.41 22.09 8.47
N ILE A 97 8.66 21.02 8.80
CA ILE A 97 9.20 19.90 9.55
C ILE A 97 10.15 19.07 8.69
N LEU A 98 9.80 18.79 7.43
CA LEU A 98 10.67 18.03 6.54
C LEU A 98 12.04 18.72 6.38
N ASN A 99 12.05 20.02 6.11
CA ASN A 99 13.29 20.80 5.98
C ASN A 99 14.09 20.82 7.28
N THR A 100 13.41 20.91 8.42
CA THR A 100 14.07 20.83 9.73
C THR A 100 14.77 19.48 9.92
N LEU A 101 14.07 18.37 9.67
CA LEU A 101 14.67 17.03 9.82
C LEU A 101 15.84 16.82 8.86
N VAL A 102 15.70 17.23 7.60
CA VAL A 102 16.76 17.10 6.58
C VAL A 102 17.99 17.93 6.96
N SER A 103 17.80 19.18 7.42
CA SER A 103 18.92 20.04 7.83
C SER A 103 19.70 19.49 9.04
N LYS A 104 19.06 18.69 9.89
CA LYS A 104 19.68 18.07 11.08
C LYS A 104 20.31 16.69 10.81
N THR A 105 20.05 16.08 9.66
CA THR A 105 20.46 14.69 9.34
C THR A 105 21.57 14.58 8.30
N ASN A 106 22.02 15.69 7.70
CA ASN A 106 22.98 15.72 6.59
C ASN A 106 22.57 14.82 5.39
N PHE A 107 21.28 14.50 5.27
CA PHE A 107 20.80 13.60 4.23
C PHE A 107 20.80 14.25 2.85
N SER A 108 21.04 13.40 1.86
CA SER A 108 20.95 13.76 0.46
C SER A 108 19.61 13.32 -0.11
N LYS A 109 19.06 14.11 -1.04
CA LYS A 109 17.83 13.74 -1.74
C LYS A 109 18.14 12.74 -2.84
N ASN A 110 17.67 11.51 -2.68
CA ASN A 110 17.84 10.41 -3.63
C ASN A 110 16.49 9.98 -4.23
N LYS A 111 16.53 9.36 -5.41
CA LYS A 111 15.38 8.69 -6.03
C LYS A 111 15.59 7.20 -5.99
N VAL A 112 14.64 6.47 -5.40
CA VAL A 112 14.68 5.02 -5.28
C VAL A 112 13.48 4.42 -6.02
N GLN A 113 13.74 3.41 -6.86
CA GLN A 113 12.66 2.69 -7.53
C GLN A 113 11.97 1.74 -6.54
N LYS A 114 10.67 1.93 -6.34
CA LYS A 114 9.83 1.05 -5.52
C LYS A 114 8.83 0.32 -6.41
N LYS A 115 8.76 -1.00 -6.26
CA LYS A 115 7.72 -1.82 -6.88
C LYS A 115 6.45 -1.77 -6.04
N THR A 116 5.35 -1.33 -6.64
CA THR A 116 4.02 -1.35 -6.05
C THR A 116 3.31 -2.67 -6.36
N LYS A 117 2.29 -3.00 -5.55
CA LYS A 117 1.44 -4.19 -5.76
C LYS A 117 0.30 -3.96 -6.77
N ALA A 118 0.34 -2.87 -7.54
CA ALA A 118 -0.71 -2.48 -8.46
C ALA A 118 -1.00 -3.52 -9.57
N TRP A 119 -0.01 -4.35 -9.91
CA TRP A 119 -0.12 -5.40 -10.93
C TRP A 119 -0.91 -6.63 -10.49
N ILE A 120 -1.13 -6.81 -9.18
CA ILE A 120 -1.80 -8.01 -8.63
C ILE A 120 -3.24 -8.12 -9.14
N LYS A 121 -4.03 -7.03 -9.08
CA LYS A 121 -5.44 -7.07 -9.51
C LYS A 121 -5.58 -7.47 -11.00
N PRO A 122 -4.88 -6.84 -11.96
CA PRO A 122 -4.87 -7.31 -13.35
C PRO A 122 -4.42 -8.76 -13.53
N SER A 123 -3.42 -9.22 -12.78
CA SER A 123 -2.95 -10.61 -12.89
C SER A 123 -4.01 -11.63 -12.44
N LEU A 124 -4.82 -11.28 -11.44
CA LEU A 124 -5.95 -12.11 -11.00
C LEU A 124 -7.02 -12.18 -12.10
N TYR A 125 -7.31 -11.08 -12.80
CA TYR A 125 -8.24 -11.11 -13.92
C TYR A 125 -7.75 -11.99 -15.08
N SER A 126 -6.45 -11.96 -15.40
CA SER A 126 -5.90 -12.89 -16.40
C SER A 126 -6.02 -14.36 -15.98
N LEU A 127 -5.82 -14.66 -14.70
CA LEU A 127 -5.99 -16.02 -14.18
C LEU A 127 -7.46 -16.48 -14.28
N VAL A 128 -8.40 -15.62 -13.88
CA VAL A 128 -9.83 -15.91 -13.98
C VAL A 128 -10.25 -16.11 -15.45
N ALA A 129 -9.75 -15.29 -16.37
CA ALA A 129 -10.02 -15.44 -17.80
C ALA A 129 -9.51 -16.78 -18.36
N ALA A 130 -8.30 -17.20 -17.96
CA ALA A 130 -7.73 -18.49 -18.34
C ALA A 130 -8.58 -19.67 -17.82
N LEU A 131 -9.02 -19.61 -16.56
CA LEU A 131 -9.87 -20.64 -15.96
C LEU A 131 -11.24 -20.73 -16.64
N LEU A 132 -11.85 -19.59 -16.98
CA LEU A 132 -13.12 -19.57 -17.71
C LEU A 132 -12.97 -20.10 -19.13
N THR A 133 -11.87 -19.78 -19.81
CA THR A 133 -11.55 -20.31 -21.14
C THR A 133 -11.42 -21.83 -21.09
N PHE A 134 -10.69 -22.35 -20.10
CA PHE A 134 -10.54 -23.78 -19.90
C PHE A 134 -11.88 -24.47 -19.62
N ALA A 135 -12.71 -23.87 -18.74
CA ALA A 135 -14.03 -24.42 -18.43
C ALA A 135 -14.98 -24.44 -19.64
N LEU A 136 -14.94 -23.39 -20.49
CA LEU A 136 -15.70 -23.33 -21.73
C LEU A 136 -15.25 -24.38 -22.74
N TYR A 137 -13.93 -24.55 -22.89
CA TYR A 137 -13.34 -25.55 -23.78
C TYR A 137 -13.68 -26.97 -23.33
N ASP A 138 -13.51 -27.29 -22.05
CA ASP A 138 -13.88 -28.60 -21.48
C ASP A 138 -15.38 -28.89 -21.66
N SER A 139 -16.24 -27.89 -21.43
CA SER A 139 -17.69 -28.05 -21.62
C SER A 139 -18.04 -28.28 -23.08
N ALA A 140 -17.40 -27.55 -24.00
CA ALA A 140 -17.62 -27.72 -25.43
C ALA A 140 -17.14 -29.08 -25.95
N LEU A 141 -15.99 -29.57 -25.48
CA LEU A 141 -15.49 -30.90 -25.79
C LEU A 141 -16.46 -32.01 -25.36
N LYS A 142 -17.03 -31.90 -24.16
CA LYS A 142 -18.02 -32.87 -23.65
C LYS A 142 -19.30 -32.89 -24.49
N LEU A 143 -19.77 -31.70 -24.89
CA LEU A 143 -20.92 -31.57 -25.79
C LEU A 143 -20.62 -32.16 -27.18
N GLU A 144 -19.44 -31.90 -27.74
CA GLU A 144 -19.00 -32.50 -29.02
C GLU A 144 -18.86 -34.02 -28.94
N ALA A 145 -18.48 -34.56 -27.78
CA ALA A 145 -18.44 -36.00 -27.53
C ALA A 145 -19.83 -36.65 -27.35
N GLY A 146 -20.91 -35.87 -27.41
CA GLY A 146 -22.29 -36.35 -27.23
C GLY A 146 -22.68 -36.60 -25.77
N GLU A 147 -21.91 -36.09 -24.80
CA GLU A 147 -22.24 -36.22 -23.39
C GLU A 147 -23.38 -35.26 -22.99
N ASN A 148 -24.39 -35.80 -22.29
CA ASN A 148 -25.45 -34.98 -21.71
C ASN A 148 -24.96 -34.28 -20.43
N VAL A 149 -24.59 -33.01 -20.55
CA VAL A 149 -24.15 -32.21 -19.40
C VAL A 149 -25.37 -31.75 -18.59
N THR A 150 -25.62 -32.41 -17.45
CA THR A 150 -26.77 -32.08 -16.59
C THR A 150 -26.59 -30.74 -15.85
N VAL A 151 -27.54 -29.82 -16.03
CA VAL A 151 -27.52 -28.50 -15.38
C VAL A 151 -28.21 -28.58 -14.01
N SER A 152 -27.46 -28.97 -12.97
CA SER A 152 -27.97 -29.11 -11.60
C SER A 152 -27.05 -28.49 -10.52
N GLY A 153 -27.62 -28.28 -9.32
CA GLY A 153 -26.93 -27.79 -8.13
C GLY A 153 -26.95 -26.27 -7.91
N SER A 154 -26.24 -25.79 -6.88
CA SER A 154 -26.22 -24.39 -6.44
C SER A 154 -25.63 -23.41 -7.46
N ARG A 155 -24.86 -23.91 -8.44
CA ARG A 155 -24.22 -23.10 -9.51
C ARG A 155 -24.91 -23.24 -10.87
N ARG A 156 -26.20 -23.59 -10.89
CA ARG A 156 -26.98 -23.87 -12.12
C ARG A 156 -26.94 -22.71 -13.13
N GLY A 157 -26.97 -21.46 -12.66
CA GLY A 157 -26.93 -20.28 -13.52
C GLY A 157 -25.63 -20.17 -14.31
N LEU A 158 -24.47 -20.29 -13.65
CA LEU A 158 -23.17 -20.24 -14.31
C LEU A 158 -23.00 -21.40 -15.30
N LYS A 159 -23.38 -22.62 -14.91
CA LYS A 159 -23.35 -23.79 -15.80
C LYS A 159 -24.18 -23.57 -17.06
N ARG A 160 -25.37 -22.97 -16.94
CA ARG A 160 -26.25 -22.68 -18.09
C ARG A 160 -25.63 -21.68 -19.06
N ILE A 161 -24.99 -20.63 -18.54
CA ILE A 161 -24.28 -19.63 -19.36
C ILE A 161 -23.11 -20.29 -20.09
N LEU A 162 -22.27 -21.05 -19.36
CA LEU A 162 -21.13 -21.75 -19.97
C LEU A 162 -21.58 -22.71 -21.06
N LEU A 163 -22.61 -23.53 -20.81
CA LEU A 163 -23.15 -24.46 -21.80
C LEU A 163 -23.72 -23.75 -23.03
N SER A 164 -24.49 -22.67 -22.85
CA SER A 164 -25.05 -21.91 -23.97
C SER A 164 -23.96 -21.27 -24.85
N ILE A 165 -22.87 -20.79 -24.24
CA ILE A 165 -21.71 -20.28 -24.97
C ILE A 165 -20.98 -21.43 -25.69
N SER A 166 -20.75 -22.54 -25.01
CA SER A 166 -20.07 -23.72 -25.55
C SER A 166 -20.83 -24.35 -26.73
N GLU A 167 -22.16 -24.47 -26.66
CA GLU A 167 -23.00 -24.96 -27.75
C GLU A 167 -22.94 -24.06 -29.00
N SER A 168 -22.89 -22.74 -28.79
CA SER A 168 -22.87 -21.76 -29.88
C SER A 168 -21.51 -21.66 -30.56
N LEU A 169 -20.42 -21.75 -29.80
CA LEU A 169 -19.06 -21.58 -30.32
C LEU A 169 -18.42 -22.91 -30.77
N GLY A 170 -18.71 -24.04 -30.11
CA GLY A 170 -17.92 -25.27 -30.25
C GLY A 170 -16.54 -25.16 -29.59
N ALA A 171 -15.81 -26.28 -29.50
CA ALA A 171 -14.56 -26.37 -28.75
C ALA A 171 -13.46 -25.49 -29.36
N THR A 172 -13.29 -25.55 -30.68
CA THR A 172 -12.25 -24.81 -31.40
C THR A 172 -12.42 -23.29 -31.28
N ASN A 173 -13.64 -22.76 -31.51
CA ASN A 173 -13.85 -21.32 -31.41
C ASN A 173 -13.85 -20.83 -29.96
N SER A 174 -14.31 -21.67 -29.01
CA SER A 174 -14.21 -21.36 -27.57
C SER A 174 -12.76 -21.20 -27.13
N LEU A 175 -11.87 -22.08 -27.61
CA LEU A 175 -10.44 -22.01 -27.33
C LEU A 175 -9.81 -20.76 -27.94
N ILE A 176 -10.09 -20.46 -29.22
CA ILE A 176 -9.54 -19.29 -29.93
C ILE A 176 -9.99 -17.99 -29.24
N LEU A 177 -11.30 -17.82 -29.02
CA LEU A 177 -11.84 -16.59 -28.42
C LEU A 177 -11.35 -16.41 -26.98
N GLY A 178 -11.41 -17.47 -26.17
CA GLY A 178 -10.97 -17.41 -24.78
C GLY A 178 -9.47 -17.16 -24.64
N SER A 179 -8.65 -17.74 -25.53
CA SER A 179 -7.21 -17.46 -25.58
C SER A 179 -6.94 -15.99 -25.93
N LEU A 180 -7.65 -15.44 -26.91
CA LEU A 180 -7.52 -14.02 -27.29
C LEU A 180 -7.88 -13.09 -26.13
N ILE A 181 -9.00 -13.36 -25.44
CA ILE A 181 -9.42 -12.60 -24.25
C ILE A 181 -8.37 -12.71 -23.13
N THR A 182 -7.87 -13.92 -22.88
CA THR A 182 -6.84 -14.17 -21.86
C THR A 182 -5.56 -13.39 -22.18
N LEU A 183 -5.11 -13.39 -23.44
CA LEU A 183 -3.94 -12.61 -23.89
C LEU A 183 -4.13 -11.10 -23.69
N VAL A 184 -5.34 -10.58 -23.92
CA VAL A 184 -5.66 -9.16 -23.65
C VAL A 184 -5.49 -8.84 -22.16
N PHE A 185 -5.99 -9.70 -21.26
CA PHE A 185 -5.79 -9.50 -19.82
C PHE A 185 -4.33 -9.64 -19.39
N ILE A 186 -3.58 -10.59 -19.96
CA ILE A 186 -2.15 -10.74 -19.73
C ILE A 186 -1.42 -9.47 -20.17
N PHE A 187 -1.76 -8.90 -21.32
CA PHE A 187 -1.18 -7.65 -21.80
C PHE A 187 -1.44 -6.50 -20.82
N PHE A 188 -2.67 -6.37 -20.30
CA PHE A 188 -2.96 -5.36 -19.27
C PHE A 188 -2.20 -5.61 -17.97
N ALA A 189 -2.07 -6.86 -17.53
CA ALA A 189 -1.28 -7.21 -16.36
C ALA A 189 0.20 -6.86 -16.54
N PHE A 190 0.76 -7.11 -17.72
CA PHE A 190 2.13 -6.75 -18.05
C PHE A 190 2.34 -5.22 -18.10
N LYS A 191 1.40 -4.49 -18.70
CA LYS A 191 1.41 -3.01 -18.69
C LYS A 191 1.36 -2.46 -17.27
N ALA A 192 0.51 -3.03 -16.41
CA ALA A 192 0.42 -2.66 -15.00
C ALA A 192 1.70 -3.01 -14.22
N TYR A 193 2.33 -4.15 -14.51
CA TYR A 193 3.61 -4.53 -13.93
C TYR A 193 4.72 -3.54 -14.28
N LYS A 194 4.83 -3.13 -15.54
CA LYS A 194 5.79 -2.08 -15.94
C LYS A 194 5.55 -0.75 -15.24
N LYS A 195 4.28 -0.34 -15.12
CA LYS A 195 3.90 0.89 -14.40
C LYS A 195 4.03 0.77 -12.88
N SER A 196 4.14 -0.46 -12.34
CA SER A 196 4.22 -0.67 -10.89
C SER A 196 5.55 -0.20 -10.29
N VAL A 197 6.58 -0.01 -11.11
CA VAL A 197 7.84 0.62 -10.71
C VAL A 197 7.61 2.12 -10.68
N ILE A 198 7.62 2.69 -9.48
CA ILE A 198 7.52 4.14 -9.27
C ILE A 198 8.83 4.66 -8.71
N ASP A 199 9.24 5.83 -9.16
CA ASP A 199 10.31 6.58 -8.52
C ASP A 199 9.75 7.18 -7.23
N GLN A 200 10.39 6.87 -6.11
CA GLN A 200 10.06 7.43 -4.81
C GLN A 200 11.23 8.28 -4.33
N GLU A 201 10.93 9.50 -3.91
CA GLU A 201 11.92 10.35 -3.26
C GLU A 201 12.25 9.80 -1.87
N VAL A 202 13.53 9.84 -1.51
CA VAL A 202 14.07 9.35 -0.24
C VAL A 202 15.17 10.30 0.19
N TYR A 203 15.22 10.64 1.48
CA TYR A 203 16.37 11.27 2.10
C TYR A 203 17.12 10.24 2.94
N ASN A 204 18.41 10.04 2.64
CA ASN A 204 19.33 9.16 3.35
C ASN A 204 20.79 9.51 3.05
#